data_AF-A0A848V736-F1
#
_entry.id   AF-A0A848V736-F1
#
_cell.length_a   1.000
_cell.length_b   1.000
_cell.length_c   1.000
_cell.angle_alpha   90.00
_cell.angle_beta   90.00
_cell.angle_gamma   90.00
#
_symmetry.space_group_name_H-M   'P 1'
#
loop_
_entity.id
_entity.type
_entity.pdbx_description
1 polymer ?
#
loop_
_entity_poly.entity_id
_entity_poly.type
_entity_poly.pdbx_seq_one_letter_code
_entity_poly.pdbx_strand_id
1 'polypeptide(L)'
;MADERLRIRVRISRNMHDRLVAKCLRPDMSQSKIVEQALLAYFCGEVEDARDAALLSRLDHMSRASHRHERDLAVMSGGFSLFIQYFLTMMPDIPQSEADVKATKGELLYNEFLLRLGDVMSSGGRTIKNALEDVMVSDADFVSEEDIAALKSTDQSEAFQ
;
A
#
# COMPACT_ATOMS: atom_id res chain seq x y z
N MET A 1 -42.85 -11.95 -14.69
CA MET A 1 -43.69 -11.07 -13.86
C MET A 1 -43.60 -9.69 -14.50
N ALA A 2 -44.72 -9.11 -14.94
CA ALA A 2 -44.70 -7.75 -15.50
C ALA A 2 -44.22 -6.78 -14.41
N ASP A 3 -43.30 -5.87 -14.77
CA ASP A 3 -42.76 -4.85 -13.88
C ASP A 3 -43.88 -3.87 -13.47
N GLU A 4 -44.41 -4.03 -12.26
CA GLU A 4 -45.48 -3.19 -11.72
C GLU A 4 -44.89 -1.85 -11.25
N ARG A 5 -45.19 -0.77 -11.99
CA ARG A 5 -44.64 0.56 -11.70
C ARG A 5 -45.58 1.39 -10.83
N LEU A 6 -45.15 1.63 -9.59
CA LEU A 6 -45.87 2.46 -8.62
C LEU A 6 -45.40 3.93 -8.70
N ARG A 7 -46.34 4.88 -8.69
CA ARG A 7 -46.03 6.31 -8.70
C ARG A 7 -45.83 6.83 -7.28
N ILE A 8 -44.67 7.41 -7.01
CA ILE A 8 -44.34 8.05 -5.72
C ILE A 8 -44.19 9.56 -5.95
N ARG A 9 -44.67 10.39 -5.01
CA ARG A 9 -44.45 11.85 -5.01
C ARG A 9 -43.52 12.23 -3.87
N VAL A 10 -42.33 12.73 -4.21
CA VAL A 10 -41.29 13.13 -3.24
C VAL A 10 -40.89 14.58 -3.50
N ARG A 11 -40.55 15.32 -2.44
CA ARG A 11 -39.93 16.64 -2.55
C ARG A 11 -38.41 16.50 -2.47
N ILE A 12 -37.71 17.10 -3.43
CA ILE A 12 -36.24 17.14 -3.46
C ILE A 12 -35.79 18.60 -3.50
N SER A 13 -34.55 18.87 -3.06
CA SER A 13 -33.98 20.21 -3.12
C SER A 13 -33.80 20.66 -4.57
N ARG A 14 -33.74 21.99 -4.77
CA ARG A 14 -33.57 22.57 -6.11
C ARG A 14 -32.29 22.09 -6.79
N ASN A 15 -31.18 22.04 -6.04
CA ASN A 15 -29.90 21.55 -6.54
C ASN A 15 -29.98 20.09 -7.04
N MET A 16 -30.68 19.21 -6.30
CA MET A 16 -30.86 17.81 -6.71
C MET A 16 -31.70 17.67 -7.97
N HIS A 17 -32.76 18.48 -8.10
CA HIS A 17 -33.58 18.51 -9.30
C HIS A 17 -32.76 18.90 -10.53
N ASP A 18 -31.94 19.95 -10.42
CA ASP A 18 -31.12 20.42 -11.54
C ASP A 18 -30.07 19.37 -11.95
N ARG A 19 -29.46 18.67 -10.97
CA ARG A 19 -28.56 17.53 -11.23
C ARG A 19 -29.26 16.35 -11.90
N LEU A 20 -30.50 16.04 -11.48
CA LEU A 20 -31.30 14.96 -12.08
C LEU A 20 -31.62 15.26 -13.55
N VAL A 21 -32.06 16.49 -13.84
CA VAL A 21 -32.35 16.93 -15.21
C VAL A 21 -31.10 16.88 -16.07
N ALA A 22 -29.96 17.36 -15.56
CA ALA A 22 -28.69 17.30 -16.29
C ALA A 22 -28.28 15.86 -16.64
N LYS A 23 -28.50 14.89 -15.74
CA LYS A 23 -28.22 13.47 -16.00
C LYS A 23 -29.16 12.82 -17.02
N CYS A 24 -30.39 13.33 -17.15
CA CYS A 24 -31.36 12.88 -18.15
C CYS A 24 -31.06 13.36 -19.58
N LEU A 25 -30.12 14.29 -19.77
CA LEU A 25 -29.71 14.75 -21.11
C LEU A 25 -28.98 13.64 -21.91
N ARG A 26 -28.56 12.56 -21.24
CA ARG A 26 -27.94 11.41 -21.89
C ARG A 26 -29.00 10.57 -22.63
N PRO A 27 -28.70 10.02 -23.82
CA PRO A 27 -29.57 9.07 -24.48
C PRO A 27 -29.91 7.90 -23.54
N ASP A 28 -31.15 7.41 -23.59
CA ASP A 28 -31.66 6.26 -22.84
C ASP A 28 -31.76 6.39 -21.30
N MET A 29 -31.69 7.63 -20.77
CA MET A 29 -31.85 7.94 -19.35
C MET A 29 -33.09 8.79 -19.07
N SER A 30 -34.11 8.19 -18.44
CA SER A 30 -35.30 8.91 -17.95
C SER A 30 -35.17 9.22 -16.46
N GLN A 31 -35.88 10.25 -15.97
CA GLN A 31 -35.90 10.61 -14.55
C GLN A 31 -36.31 9.42 -13.66
N SER A 32 -37.34 8.67 -14.07
CA SER A 32 -37.79 7.48 -13.34
C SER A 32 -36.71 6.42 -13.25
N LYS A 33 -35.98 6.17 -14.35
CA LYS A 33 -34.92 5.16 -14.42
C LYS A 33 -33.73 5.55 -13.54
N ILE A 34 -33.34 6.82 -13.51
CA ILE A 34 -32.27 7.31 -12.63
C ILE A 34 -32.67 7.20 -11.16
N VAL A 35 -33.91 7.56 -10.81
CA VAL A 35 -34.41 7.46 -9.42
C VAL A 35 -34.48 5.99 -8.97
N GLU A 36 -34.95 5.11 -9.84
CA GLU A 36 -34.98 3.67 -9.58
C GLU A 36 -33.57 3.11 -9.38
N GLN A 37 -32.61 3.45 -10.24
CA GLN A 37 -31.21 3.05 -10.08
C GLN A 37 -30.59 3.61 -8.79
N ALA A 38 -30.89 4.85 -8.43
CA ALA A 38 -30.40 5.44 -7.18
C ALA A 38 -30.97 4.74 -5.94
N LEU A 39 -32.25 4.33 -5.98
CA LEU A 39 -32.87 3.56 -4.91
C LEU A 39 -32.30 2.14 -4.84
N LEU A 40 -32.08 1.48 -5.98
CA LEU A 40 -31.41 0.19 -6.03
C LEU A 40 -30.00 0.28 -5.45
N ALA A 41 -29.19 1.26 -5.86
CA ALA A 41 -27.86 1.50 -5.31
C ALA A 41 -27.90 1.78 -3.80
N TYR A 42 -28.91 2.51 -3.32
CA TYR A 42 -29.10 2.76 -1.89
C TYR A 42 -29.45 1.49 -1.11
N PHE A 43 -30.36 0.65 -1.62
CA PHE A 43 -30.75 -0.60 -0.95
C PHE A 43 -29.69 -1.69 -1.04
N CYS A 44 -28.92 -1.71 -2.13
CA CYS A 44 -27.82 -2.63 -2.31
C CYS A 44 -26.55 -2.21 -1.56
N GLY A 45 -26.50 -0.99 -1.00
CA GLY A 45 -25.29 -0.48 -0.36
C GLY A 45 -24.17 -0.12 -1.33
N GLU A 46 -24.44 -0.03 -2.64
CA GLU A 46 -23.41 0.12 -3.69
C GLU A 46 -22.53 1.38 -3.51
N VAL A 47 -23.08 2.43 -2.91
CA VAL A 47 -22.34 3.66 -2.56
C VAL A 47 -21.40 3.45 -1.37
N GLU A 48 -21.77 2.59 -0.43
CA GLU A 48 -20.93 2.15 0.69
C GLU A 48 -19.87 1.17 0.17
N ASP A 49 -20.25 0.20 -0.67
CA ASP A 49 -19.35 -0.77 -1.29
C ASP A 49 -18.22 -0.11 -2.11
N ALA A 50 -18.51 0.94 -2.88
CA ALA A 50 -17.48 1.63 -3.66
C ALA A 50 -16.47 2.37 -2.77
N ARG A 51 -16.93 2.94 -1.64
CA ARG A 51 -16.06 3.59 -0.65
C ARG A 51 -15.24 2.54 0.12
N ASP A 52 -15.89 1.45 0.49
CA ASP A 52 -15.28 0.35 1.23
C ASP A 52 -14.27 -0.40 0.37
N ALA A 53 -14.48 -0.52 -0.94
CA ALA A 53 -13.53 -1.11 -1.87
C ALA A 53 -12.18 -0.36 -1.88
N ALA A 54 -12.20 0.97 -1.89
CA ALA A 54 -10.98 1.78 -1.82
C ALA A 54 -10.26 1.62 -0.47
N LEU A 55 -11.02 1.52 0.63
CA LEU A 55 -10.47 1.25 1.95
C LEU A 55 -9.88 -0.15 2.07
N LEU A 56 -10.56 -1.16 1.55
CA LEU A 56 -10.08 -2.55 1.51
C LEU A 56 -8.82 -2.67 0.66
N SER A 57 -8.75 -2.01 -0.49
CA SER A 57 -7.55 -1.94 -1.32
C SER A 57 -6.37 -1.33 -0.55
N ARG A 58 -6.60 -0.20 0.11
CA ARG A 58 -5.58 0.44 0.96
C ARG A 58 -5.13 -0.46 2.12
N LEU A 59 -6.06 -1.19 2.74
CA LEU A 59 -5.74 -2.14 3.81
C LEU A 59 -4.93 -3.33 3.30
N ASP A 60 -5.29 -3.91 2.15
CA ASP A 60 -4.50 -4.97 1.51
C ASP A 60 -3.09 -4.47 1.21
N HIS A 61 -3.01 -3.24 0.71
CA HIS A 61 -1.75 -2.59 0.41
C HIS A 61 -0.86 -2.43 1.66
N MET A 62 -1.42 -1.92 2.76
CA MET A 62 -0.73 -1.84 4.05
C MET A 62 -0.33 -3.21 4.59
N SER A 63 -1.18 -4.23 4.43
CA SER A 63 -0.89 -5.60 4.86
C SER A 63 0.32 -6.18 4.12
N ARG A 64 0.40 -5.99 2.80
CA ARG A 64 1.56 -6.40 1.99
C ARG A 64 2.84 -5.69 2.39
N ALA A 65 2.74 -4.39 2.68
CA ALA A 65 3.87 -3.61 3.20
C ALA A 65 4.35 -4.14 4.56
N SER A 66 3.43 -4.46 5.48
CA SER A 66 3.76 -5.05 6.77
C SER A 66 4.48 -6.39 6.63
N HIS A 67 3.96 -7.29 5.78
CA HIS A 67 4.60 -8.58 5.51
C HIS A 67 6.00 -8.42 4.89
N ARG A 68 6.21 -7.41 4.05
CA ARG A 68 7.55 -7.06 3.55
C ARG A 68 8.46 -6.62 4.69
N HIS A 69 7.98 -5.73 5.56
CA HIS A 69 8.75 -5.23 6.69
C HIS A 69 9.15 -6.34 7.67
N GLU A 70 8.22 -7.26 7.97
CA GLU A 70 8.50 -8.43 8.81
C GLU A 70 9.60 -9.32 8.20
N ARG A 71 9.57 -9.53 6.88
CA ARG A 71 10.63 -10.27 6.17
C ARG A 71 11.98 -9.54 6.23
N ASP A 72 11.98 -8.23 6.00
CA ASP A 72 13.21 -7.42 6.05
C ASP A 72 13.81 -7.44 7.48
N LEU A 73 12.97 -7.36 8.51
CA LEU A 73 13.37 -7.50 9.91
C LEU A 73 13.93 -8.89 10.22
N ALA A 74 13.32 -9.96 9.70
CA ALA A 74 13.83 -11.32 9.88
C ALA A 74 15.22 -11.49 9.26
N VAL A 75 15.46 -10.91 8.08
CA VAL A 75 16.78 -10.91 7.44
C VAL A 75 17.79 -10.10 8.26
N MET A 76 17.42 -8.91 8.73
CA MET A 76 18.30 -8.07 9.55
C MET A 76 18.67 -8.77 10.86
N SER A 77 17.70 -9.43 11.51
CA SER A 77 17.92 -10.23 12.72
C SER A 77 18.84 -11.43 12.44
N GLY A 78 18.65 -12.13 11.32
CA GLY A 78 19.52 -13.24 10.91
C GLY A 78 20.96 -12.79 10.65
N GLY A 79 21.12 -11.67 9.94
CA GLY A 79 22.42 -11.04 9.70
C GLY A 79 23.11 -10.59 10.99
N PHE A 80 22.36 -10.01 11.93
CA PHE A 80 22.87 -9.61 13.24
C PHE A 80 23.32 -10.82 14.07
N SER A 81 22.56 -11.92 14.06
CA SER A 81 22.96 -13.16 14.75
C SER A 81 24.25 -13.75 14.16
N LEU A 82 24.37 -13.79 12.82
CA LEU A 82 25.58 -14.22 12.14
C LEU A 82 26.78 -13.32 12.49
N PHE A 83 26.55 -12.00 12.55
CA PHE A 83 27.57 -11.05 12.99
C PHE A 83 28.03 -11.32 14.42
N ILE A 84 27.11 -11.50 15.38
CA ILE A 84 27.47 -11.83 16.77
C ILE A 84 28.24 -13.14 16.84
N GLN A 85 27.76 -14.18 16.15
CA GLN A 85 28.42 -15.49 16.14
C GLN A 85 29.84 -15.38 15.58
N TYR A 86 30.00 -14.69 14.45
CA TYR A 86 31.31 -14.42 13.87
C TYR A 86 32.20 -13.61 14.82
N PHE A 87 31.67 -12.53 15.40
CA PHE A 87 32.38 -11.68 16.35
C PHE A 87 32.90 -12.48 17.53
N LEU A 88 32.06 -13.29 18.17
CA LEU A 88 32.44 -14.11 19.32
C LEU A 88 33.37 -15.27 18.97
N THR A 89 33.26 -15.84 17.78
CA THR A 89 34.12 -16.97 17.33
C THR A 89 35.48 -16.49 16.86
N MET A 90 35.55 -15.32 16.22
CA MET A 90 36.77 -14.78 15.66
C MET A 90 37.55 -13.90 16.64
N MET A 91 36.99 -13.59 17.82
CA MET A 91 37.72 -12.93 18.90
C MET A 91 38.88 -13.82 19.35
N PRO A 92 40.14 -13.46 19.08
CA PRO A 92 41.26 -14.18 19.65
C PRO A 92 41.26 -13.98 21.17
N ASP A 93 41.55 -15.03 21.92
CA ASP A 93 41.66 -14.96 23.38
C ASP A 93 43.01 -14.29 23.72
N ILE A 94 42.97 -12.96 23.79
CA ILE A 94 44.15 -12.13 24.04
C ILE A 94 44.36 -12.04 25.56
N PRO A 95 45.57 -12.37 26.08
CA PRO A 95 45.91 -12.20 27.49
C PRO A 95 45.65 -10.75 27.94
N GLN A 96 45.19 -10.55 29.20
CA GLN A 96 44.81 -9.21 29.70
C GLN A 96 45.93 -8.15 29.59
N SER A 97 47.20 -8.54 29.42
CA SER A 97 48.33 -7.62 29.22
C SER A 97 48.35 -6.91 27.86
N GLU A 98 47.56 -7.36 26.87
CA GLU A 98 47.55 -6.83 25.50
C GLU A 98 46.16 -6.27 25.10
N ALA A 99 45.42 -5.72 26.07
CA ALA A 99 44.07 -5.20 25.87
C ALA A 99 43.98 -4.07 24.82
N ASP A 100 45.01 -3.23 24.68
CA ASP A 100 45.06 -2.17 23.66
C ASP A 100 45.15 -2.75 22.24
N VAL A 101 45.88 -3.85 22.05
CA VAL A 101 46.01 -4.53 20.75
C VAL A 101 44.67 -5.17 20.35
N LYS A 102 43.87 -5.61 21.33
CA LYS A 102 42.52 -6.13 21.13
C LYS A 102 41.55 -5.06 20.62
N ALA A 103 41.57 -3.87 21.21
CA ALA A 103 40.68 -2.77 20.83
C ALA A 103 40.94 -2.31 19.38
N THR A 104 42.20 -2.07 19.03
CA THR A 104 42.61 -1.60 17.70
C THR A 104 42.27 -2.60 16.59
N LYS A 105 42.37 -3.90 16.88
CA LYS A 105 42.02 -4.96 15.91
C LYS A 105 40.52 -5.09 15.71
N GLY A 106 39.72 -4.87 16.75
CA GLY A 106 38.25 -4.82 16.65
C GLY A 106 37.77 -3.66 15.76
N GLU A 107 38.41 -2.49 15.88
CA GLU A 107 38.09 -1.30 15.07
C GLU A 107 38.39 -1.53 13.57
N LEU A 108 39.51 -2.18 13.24
CA LEU A 108 39.84 -2.54 11.85
C LEU A 108 38.80 -3.47 11.21
N LEU A 109 38.37 -4.50 11.95
CA LEU A 109 37.37 -5.46 11.46
C LEU A 109 35.98 -4.81 11.29
N TYR A 110 35.62 -3.88 12.18
CA TYR A 110 34.39 -3.11 12.07
C TYR A 110 34.38 -2.20 10.84
N ASN A 111 35.50 -1.51 10.56
CA ASN A 111 35.62 -0.68 9.36
C ASN A 111 35.59 -1.51 8.06
N GLU A 112 36.18 -2.71 8.04
CA GLU A 112 36.08 -3.63 6.90
C GLU A 112 34.63 -4.13 6.68
N PHE A 113 33.89 -4.38 7.76
CA PHE A 113 32.47 -4.70 7.70
C PHE A 113 31.66 -3.55 7.10
N LEU A 114 31.86 -2.31 7.56
CA LEU A 114 31.16 -1.14 7.02
C LEU A 114 31.45 -0.93 5.53
N LEU A 115 32.68 -1.17 5.09
CA LEU A 115 33.05 -1.11 3.68
C LEU A 115 32.34 -2.20 2.87
N ARG A 116 32.31 -3.46 3.34
CA ARG A 116 31.59 -4.55 2.66
C ARG A 116 30.08 -4.33 2.65
N LEU A 117 29.51 -3.83 3.73
CA LEU A 117 28.09 -3.48 3.80
C LEU A 117 27.76 -2.36 2.81
N GLY A 118 28.59 -1.32 2.76
CA GLY A 118 28.46 -0.23 1.79
C GLY A 118 28.60 -0.70 0.34
N ASP A 119 29.47 -1.67 0.07
CA ASP A 119 29.66 -2.24 -1.26
C ASP A 119 28.46 -3.13 -1.68
N VAL A 120 27.93 -3.93 -0.76
CA VAL A 120 26.70 -4.72 -0.97
C VAL A 120 25.47 -3.82 -1.16
N MET A 121 25.38 -2.71 -0.42
CA MET A 121 24.29 -1.73 -0.56
C MET A 121 24.41 -0.89 -1.84
N SER A 122 25.62 -0.52 -2.26
CA SER A 122 25.85 0.34 -3.44
C SER A 122 25.86 -0.43 -4.76
N SER A 123 26.27 -1.70 -4.76
CA SER A 123 26.30 -2.56 -5.95
C SER A 123 24.92 -3.07 -6.38
N GLY A 124 23.85 -2.83 -5.60
CA GLY A 124 22.51 -3.35 -5.88
C GLY A 124 22.46 -4.88 -6.04
N GLY A 125 23.48 -5.58 -5.52
CA GLY A 125 23.87 -6.92 -5.95
C GLY A 125 23.13 -8.06 -5.25
N ARG A 126 21.97 -8.41 -5.80
CA ARG A 126 21.42 -9.79 -5.93
C ARG A 126 21.76 -10.80 -4.82
N THR A 127 21.12 -10.75 -3.64
CA THR A 127 20.70 -11.99 -2.95
C THR A 127 19.53 -11.70 -1.99
N ILE A 128 18.64 -12.69 -1.82
CA ILE A 128 17.30 -12.67 -1.19
C ILE A 128 16.18 -12.08 -2.06
N LYS A 129 16.43 -11.00 -2.82
CA LYS A 129 15.40 -10.40 -3.70
C LYS A 129 14.83 -11.39 -4.75
N ASN A 130 15.66 -12.26 -5.33
CA ASN A 130 15.25 -13.25 -6.35
C ASN A 130 14.75 -14.59 -5.79
N ALA A 131 15.06 -14.94 -4.54
CA ALA A 131 14.37 -16.05 -3.86
C ALA A 131 12.91 -15.67 -3.50
N LEU A 132 12.58 -14.39 -3.67
CA LEU A 132 11.31 -13.78 -3.31
C LEU A 132 10.58 -13.17 -4.50
N GLU A 133 11.24 -13.05 -5.68
CA GLU A 133 10.67 -12.45 -6.89
C GLU A 133 9.60 -13.33 -7.53
N ASP A 134 9.61 -14.65 -7.25
CA ASP A 134 8.45 -15.54 -7.51
C ASP A 134 7.23 -15.21 -6.62
N VAL A 135 7.36 -14.25 -5.68
CA VAL A 135 6.33 -13.87 -4.69
C VAL A 135 6.08 -12.35 -4.62
N MET A 136 6.91 -11.49 -5.24
CA MET A 136 6.86 -10.03 -5.04
C MET A 136 6.12 -9.28 -6.16
N VAL A 137 4.98 -8.72 -5.79
CA VAL A 137 4.22 -7.66 -6.47
C VAL A 137 5.04 -6.33 -6.40
N SER A 138 5.01 -5.53 -7.48
CA SER A 138 5.91 -4.40 -7.81
C SER A 138 5.50 -3.09 -7.11
N ASP A 139 6.39 -2.10 -7.02
CA ASP A 139 6.08 -0.75 -6.51
C ASP A 139 5.00 -0.02 -7.35
N ALA A 140 4.74 -0.48 -8.57
CA ALA A 140 3.60 -0.03 -9.39
C ALA A 140 2.23 -0.42 -8.80
N ASP A 141 2.21 -1.36 -7.84
CA ASP A 141 1.01 -1.80 -7.13
C ASP A 141 0.78 -1.04 -5.81
N PHE A 142 1.69 -0.11 -5.45
CA PHE A 142 1.60 0.72 -4.25
C PHE A 142 0.57 1.85 -4.40
N VAL A 143 0.42 2.36 -5.61
CA VAL A 143 -0.58 3.35 -5.99
C VAL A 143 -0.87 3.11 -7.46
N SER A 144 -2.01 2.48 -7.79
CA SER A 144 -2.37 2.38 -9.20
C SER A 144 -2.66 3.78 -9.74
N GLU A 145 -2.33 4.05 -11.00
CA GLU A 145 -2.70 5.33 -11.64
C GLU A 145 -4.22 5.57 -11.58
N GLU A 146 -5.00 4.49 -11.48
CA GLU A 146 -6.45 4.52 -11.28
C GLU A 146 -6.83 5.09 -9.91
N ASP A 147 -6.12 4.75 -8.82
CA ASP A 147 -6.37 5.27 -7.47
C ASP A 147 -6.08 6.78 -7.38
N ILE A 148 -5.03 7.26 -8.07
CA ILE A 148 -4.69 8.69 -8.16
C ILE A 148 -5.74 9.44 -8.99
N ALA A 149 -6.22 8.83 -10.08
CA ALA A 149 -7.25 9.40 -10.93
C ALA A 149 -8.61 9.50 -10.19
N ALA A 150 -8.97 8.49 -9.40
CA ALA A 150 -10.19 8.47 -8.59
C ALA A 150 -10.21 9.61 -7.56
N LEU A 151 -9.08 9.85 -6.87
CA LEU A 151 -8.93 10.97 -5.92
C LEU A 151 -9.06 12.34 -6.61
N LYS A 152 -8.47 12.51 -7.80
CA LYS A 152 -8.56 13.78 -8.56
C LYS A 152 -9.97 14.07 -9.08
N SER A 153 -10.73 13.03 -9.42
CA SER A 153 -12.11 13.20 -9.90
C SER A 153 -13.09 13.62 -8.79
N THR A 154 -12.79 13.25 -7.54
CA THR A 154 -13.61 13.60 -6.37
C THR A 154 -13.40 15.05 -5.96
N ASP A 155 -12.15 15.54 -5.97
CA ASP A 155 -11.75 16.90 -5.61
C ASP A 155 -12.28 17.96 -6.62
N GLN A 156 -12.31 17.62 -7.91
CA GLN A 156 -12.91 18.51 -8.94
C GLN A 156 -14.44 18.64 -8.83
N SER A 157 -15.12 17.74 -8.11
CA SER A 157 -16.57 17.84 -7.87
C SER A 157 -16.92 18.73 -6.68
N GLU A 158 -15.95 18.98 -5.78
CA GLU A 158 -16.09 19.88 -4.62
C GLU A 158 -15.57 21.29 -4.94
N ALA A 159 -14.63 21.45 -5.88
CA ALA A 159 -14.14 22.75 -6.34
C ALA A 159 -15.11 23.52 -7.27
N PHE A 160 -16.25 22.94 -7.62
CA PHE A 160 -17.32 23.57 -8.40
C PHE A 160 -18.64 23.58 -7.59
N GLN A 161 -18.58 24.13 -6.38
CA GLN A 161 -19.75 24.62 -5.63
C GLN A 161 -19.59 26.11 -5.35
#